data_AF-A0A4Q3DGA6-F1
#
_entry.id   AF-A0A4Q3DGA6-F1
#
_cell.length_a   1.000
_cell.length_b   1.000
_cell.length_c   1.000
_cell.angle_alpha   90.00
_cell.angle_beta   90.00
_cell.angle_gamma   90.00
#
_symmetry.space_group_name_H-M   'P 1'
#
loop_
_entity.id
_entity.type
_entity.pdbx_description
1 polymer ?
#
loop_
_entity_poly.entity_id
_entity_poly.type
_entity_poly.pdbx_seq_one_letter_code
_entity_poly.pdbx_strand_id
1 'polypeptide(L)'
;SQDATIINCVVENNRTGIQFTHDVSGLAMTHNIVRNNFTHGIVFNLDTSPITATNAKIQNNSIAGNWYSQLNFQRNAHPSNVADFSSANFSCNWYGIANPTVNAVSAGEPGYTAQTPSQFGGTNPNLPDRYIVGTQAVSIPYSPALKAGTDLNESIGFQPGPSACTPVVNVNRSTYFTIIQAAINDAATVAGDVIEVAEGIYSEHVLINKAITLQGVSTAAIIKAPYSSDNSNQNTVLIVTGDVILKNLTITRDYGSTIEQWNACTVNQGVNFNSRLNVRLEGLIVKDNRNGIYCANSQDATIINCVVENNRTGIQFTHDVSGLAMTHNIVRNNFT
;
A
#
# COMPACT_ATOMS: atom_id res chain seq x y z
N SER A 1 -9.65 19.86 13.26
CA SER A 1 -9.26 19.80 14.68
C SER A 1 -8.15 18.79 14.76
N GLN A 2 -7.00 19.21 15.28
CA GLN A 2 -5.82 18.36 15.45
C GLN A 2 -6.02 17.43 16.64
N ASP A 3 -5.38 16.25 16.60
CA ASP A 3 -5.38 15.23 17.67
C ASP A 3 -6.78 14.76 18.12
N ALA A 4 -7.79 14.96 17.27
CA ALA A 4 -9.14 14.50 17.55
C ALA A 4 -9.19 12.97 17.64
N THR A 5 -10.05 12.45 18.51
CA THR A 5 -10.29 11.00 18.63
C THR A 5 -11.74 10.68 18.29
N ILE A 6 -11.93 9.65 17.45
CA ILE A 6 -13.25 9.13 17.07
C ILE A 6 -13.13 7.61 17.19
N ILE A 7 -13.66 7.04 18.27
CA ILE A 7 -13.42 5.63 18.60
C ILE A 7 -14.73 4.96 19.00
N ASN A 8 -14.98 3.74 18.53
CA ASN A 8 -16.17 2.95 18.87
C ASN A 8 -17.49 3.70 18.63
N CYS A 9 -17.54 4.51 17.56
CA CYS A 9 -18.73 5.26 17.16
C CYS A 9 -19.49 4.54 16.05
N VAL A 10 -20.80 4.77 16.01
CA VAL A 10 -21.66 4.42 14.88
C VAL A 10 -22.15 5.72 14.24
N VAL A 11 -21.80 5.94 12.98
CA VAL A 11 -22.17 7.11 12.18
C VAL A 11 -23.01 6.64 11.00
N GLU A 12 -24.32 6.74 11.15
CA GLU A 12 -25.27 6.23 10.16
C GLU A 12 -26.48 7.14 9.97
N ASN A 13 -27.13 6.99 8.80
CA ASN A 13 -28.35 7.73 8.44
C ASN A 13 -28.19 9.26 8.43
N ASN A 14 -26.96 9.75 8.24
CA ASN A 14 -26.70 11.17 8.03
C ASN A 14 -26.74 11.51 6.55
N ARG A 15 -26.77 12.82 6.24
CA ARG A 15 -26.52 13.29 4.86
C ARG A 15 -25.14 12.83 4.40
N THR A 16 -24.12 13.33 5.08
CA THR A 16 -22.73 12.89 5.00
C THR A 16 -22.36 12.37 6.37
N GLY A 17 -21.64 11.25 6.47
CA GLY A 17 -21.26 10.68 7.77
C GLY A 17 -20.30 11.59 8.52
N ILE A 18 -19.08 11.73 8.01
CA ILE A 18 -18.02 12.56 8.61
C ILE A 18 -17.42 13.46 7.54
N GLN A 19 -17.15 14.71 7.90
CA GLN A 19 -16.48 15.65 7.02
C GLN A 19 -15.25 16.24 7.71
N PHE A 20 -14.09 16.07 7.08
CA PHE A 20 -12.83 16.67 7.46
C PHE A 20 -12.54 17.88 6.56
N THR A 21 -12.12 18.97 7.19
CA THR A 21 -11.71 20.21 6.51
C THR A 21 -10.45 20.75 7.19
N HIS A 22 -9.64 21.50 6.45
CA HIS A 22 -8.43 22.15 6.97
C HIS A 22 -7.47 21.14 7.63
N ASP A 23 -6.99 21.45 8.86
CA ASP A 23 -6.03 20.64 9.59
C ASP A 23 -6.71 19.63 10.54
N VAL A 24 -6.42 18.35 10.30
CA VAL A 24 -6.82 17.17 11.07
C VAL A 24 -5.61 16.30 11.43
N SER A 25 -4.42 16.91 11.51
CA SER A 25 -3.19 16.22 11.88
C SER A 25 -3.32 15.53 13.24
N GLY A 26 -2.75 14.34 13.38
CA GLY A 26 -2.81 13.54 14.60
C GLY A 26 -4.17 12.88 14.90
N LEU A 27 -5.18 13.02 14.02
CA LEU A 27 -6.48 12.36 14.16
C LEU A 27 -6.31 10.86 14.44
N ALA A 28 -7.02 10.33 15.43
CA ALA A 28 -7.13 8.89 15.68
C ALA A 28 -8.60 8.45 15.55
N MET A 29 -8.93 7.86 14.40
CA MET A 29 -10.24 7.32 14.09
C MET A 29 -10.17 5.80 13.98
N THR A 30 -10.64 5.07 15.01
CA THR A 30 -10.56 3.60 15.01
C THR A 30 -11.80 2.90 15.52
N HIS A 31 -12.05 1.68 15.03
CA HIS A 31 -13.15 0.84 15.49
C HIS A 31 -14.53 1.49 15.33
N ASN A 32 -14.72 2.30 14.29
CA ASN A 32 -16.00 2.94 14.00
C ASN A 32 -16.77 2.20 12.90
N ILE A 33 -18.10 2.29 12.95
CA ILE A 33 -18.99 1.93 11.85
C ILE A 33 -19.46 3.24 11.19
N VAL A 34 -19.21 3.41 9.90
CA VAL A 34 -19.72 4.51 9.07
C VAL A 34 -20.49 3.92 7.89
N ARG A 35 -21.83 3.95 7.95
CA ARG A 35 -22.68 3.25 6.99
C ARG A 35 -23.99 3.98 6.73
N ASN A 36 -24.68 3.61 5.66
CA ASN A 36 -26.03 4.10 5.35
C ASN A 36 -26.13 5.64 5.35
N ASN A 37 -25.02 6.34 5.10
CA ASN A 37 -25.05 7.78 4.91
C ASN A 37 -25.47 8.07 3.46
N PHE A 38 -26.29 9.10 3.33
CA PHE A 38 -27.06 9.40 2.12
C PHE A 38 -26.19 9.84 0.93
N THR A 39 -25.07 10.51 1.18
CA THR A 39 -24.05 10.81 0.18
C THR A 39 -22.80 9.99 0.47
N HIS A 40 -21.98 10.42 1.41
CA HIS A 40 -20.65 9.87 1.62
C HIS A 40 -20.47 9.37 3.05
N GLY A 41 -19.65 8.33 3.21
CA GLY A 41 -19.20 7.89 4.52
C GLY A 41 -18.31 8.95 5.15
N ILE A 42 -17.13 9.17 4.55
CA ILE A 42 -16.18 10.21 4.99
C ILE A 42 -15.80 11.10 3.81
N VAL A 43 -15.87 12.41 4.01
CA VAL A 43 -15.47 13.42 3.04
C VAL A 43 -14.23 14.16 3.55
N PHE A 44 -13.16 14.13 2.77
CA PHE A 44 -12.07 15.08 2.83
C PHE A 44 -12.43 16.21 1.87
N ASN A 45 -12.90 17.33 2.41
CA ASN A 45 -13.40 18.43 1.59
C ASN A 45 -12.29 19.45 1.31
N LEU A 46 -11.70 19.35 0.11
CA LEU A 46 -10.72 20.30 -0.39
C LEU A 46 -11.35 21.43 -1.21
N ASP A 47 -12.67 21.48 -1.36
CA ASP A 47 -13.35 22.56 -2.10
C ASP A 47 -13.37 23.89 -1.33
N THR A 48 -12.99 23.90 -0.06
CA THR A 48 -12.94 25.14 0.72
C THR A 48 -11.51 25.54 1.09
N SER A 49 -10.62 24.57 1.28
CA SER A 49 -9.24 24.79 1.74
C SER A 49 -8.39 23.54 1.49
N PRO A 50 -7.05 23.64 1.35
CA PRO A 50 -6.17 22.48 1.47
C PRO A 50 -6.41 21.70 2.76
N ILE A 51 -6.06 20.42 2.76
CA ILE A 51 -6.16 19.56 3.94
C ILE A 51 -4.76 19.20 4.44
N THR A 52 -4.56 19.30 5.75
CA THR A 52 -3.35 18.77 6.41
C THR A 52 -3.80 17.62 7.32
N ALA A 53 -3.40 16.40 7.01
CA ALA A 53 -3.76 15.20 7.76
C ALA A 53 -2.50 14.42 8.18
N THR A 54 -1.45 15.16 8.57
CA THR A 54 -0.18 14.54 8.94
C THR A 54 -0.35 13.67 10.18
N ASN A 55 0.29 12.50 10.20
CA ASN A 55 0.17 11.52 11.29
C ASN A 55 -1.27 11.05 11.61
N ALA A 56 -2.25 11.34 10.75
CA ALA A 56 -3.63 10.89 10.95
C ALA A 56 -3.73 9.36 10.81
N LYS A 57 -4.40 8.71 11.76
CA LYS A 57 -4.66 7.27 11.79
C LYS A 57 -6.16 7.02 11.66
N ILE A 58 -6.58 6.54 10.50
CA ILE A 58 -7.96 6.10 10.26
C ILE A 58 -7.89 4.60 10.01
N GLN A 59 -8.03 3.77 11.05
CA GLN A 59 -7.75 2.34 10.96
C GLN A 59 -8.82 1.50 11.64
N ASN A 60 -9.02 0.27 11.20
CA ASN A 60 -9.96 -0.67 11.81
C ASN A 60 -11.40 -0.12 11.85
N ASN A 61 -11.84 0.58 10.81
CA ASN A 61 -13.22 1.05 10.69
C ASN A 61 -13.97 0.24 9.63
N SER A 62 -15.28 0.06 9.80
CA SER A 62 -16.17 -0.38 8.72
C SER A 62 -16.83 0.84 8.09
N ILE A 63 -16.33 1.23 6.92
CA ILE A 63 -16.81 2.37 6.13
C ILE A 63 -17.49 1.79 4.88
N ALA A 64 -18.70 1.28 5.03
CA ALA A 64 -19.37 0.49 3.99
C ALA A 64 -20.85 0.83 3.93
N GLY A 65 -21.48 0.67 2.75
CA GLY A 65 -22.91 0.90 2.59
C GLY A 65 -23.31 2.37 2.51
N ASN A 66 -22.36 3.29 2.29
CA ASN A 66 -22.66 4.69 2.00
C ASN A 66 -22.96 4.86 0.50
N TRP A 67 -23.95 5.69 0.15
CA TRP A 67 -24.60 5.64 -1.18
C TRP A 67 -23.69 6.08 -2.34
N TYR A 68 -23.02 7.22 -2.23
CA TYR A 68 -22.18 7.78 -3.28
C TYR A 68 -20.72 7.38 -3.15
N SER A 69 -20.18 7.34 -1.94
CA SER A 69 -18.91 6.68 -1.72
C SER A 69 -18.60 6.38 -0.27
N GLN A 70 -17.63 5.51 -0.06
CA GLN A 70 -17.11 5.25 1.28
C GLN A 70 -16.19 6.40 1.69
N LEU A 71 -15.26 6.80 0.81
CA LEU A 71 -14.42 7.98 0.95
C LEU A 71 -14.57 8.91 -0.25
N ASN A 72 -14.61 10.22 -0.02
CA ASN A 72 -14.61 11.24 -1.06
C ASN A 72 -13.52 12.30 -0.77
N PHE A 73 -12.54 12.43 -1.67
CA PHE A 73 -11.49 13.45 -1.65
C PHE A 73 -11.88 14.57 -2.61
N GLN A 74 -12.87 15.34 -2.18
CA GLN A 74 -13.58 16.27 -3.04
C GLN A 74 -12.72 17.52 -3.30
N ARG A 75 -12.37 17.73 -4.57
CA ARG A 75 -11.61 18.89 -5.06
C ARG A 75 -12.11 19.29 -6.46
N ASN A 76 -13.38 19.64 -6.54
CA ASN A 76 -14.08 20.04 -7.76
C ASN A 76 -14.05 21.56 -7.99
N ALA A 77 -14.24 22.36 -6.94
CA ALA A 77 -14.33 23.82 -7.04
C ALA A 77 -12.96 24.51 -6.91
N HIS A 78 -11.98 23.86 -6.28
CA HIS A 78 -10.65 24.43 -6.04
C HIS A 78 -9.53 23.45 -6.45
N PRO A 79 -9.23 23.31 -7.75
CA PRO A 79 -8.31 22.31 -8.27
C PRO A 79 -6.85 22.47 -7.78
N SER A 80 -6.48 23.67 -7.31
CA SER A 80 -5.15 23.95 -6.72
C SER A 80 -4.98 23.39 -5.32
N ASN A 81 -6.06 23.07 -4.60
CA ASN A 81 -5.94 22.55 -3.24
C ASN A 81 -5.35 21.13 -3.26
N VAL A 82 -4.58 20.78 -2.25
CA VAL A 82 -3.98 19.45 -2.10
C VAL A 82 -4.14 19.01 -0.65
N ALA A 83 -4.14 17.70 -0.42
CA ALA A 83 -4.03 17.16 0.93
C ALA A 83 -2.60 16.68 1.18
N ASP A 84 -2.11 16.97 2.37
CA ASP A 84 -0.89 16.42 2.92
C ASP A 84 -1.22 15.23 3.83
N PHE A 85 -0.84 14.03 3.39
CA PHE A 85 -0.98 12.77 4.13
C PHE A 85 0.35 12.25 4.67
N SER A 86 1.34 13.14 4.88
CA SER A 86 2.65 12.74 5.40
C SER A 86 2.50 11.96 6.70
N SER A 87 3.02 10.73 6.73
CA SER A 87 2.92 9.79 7.86
C SER A 87 1.49 9.41 8.27
N ALA A 88 0.47 9.70 7.45
CA ALA A 88 -0.89 9.24 7.69
C ALA A 88 -1.03 7.74 7.37
N ASN A 89 -1.93 7.07 8.07
CA ASN A 89 -2.18 5.64 7.92
C ASN A 89 -3.68 5.36 7.89
N PHE A 90 -4.21 5.06 6.70
CA PHE A 90 -5.63 4.75 6.49
C PHE A 90 -5.84 3.25 6.19
N SER A 91 -4.88 2.40 6.56
CA SER A 91 -4.97 0.96 6.39
C SER A 91 -6.04 0.34 7.29
N CYS A 92 -6.38 -0.91 7.01
CA CYS A 92 -7.25 -1.73 7.85
C CYS A 92 -8.68 -1.24 7.98
N ASN A 93 -9.19 -0.51 6.99
CA ASN A 93 -10.62 -0.22 6.92
C ASN A 93 -11.33 -1.19 5.98
N TRP A 94 -12.56 -1.56 6.31
CA TRP A 94 -13.46 -2.28 5.43
C TRP A 94 -14.26 -1.28 4.62
N TYR A 95 -14.13 -1.32 3.29
CA TYR A 95 -14.85 -0.42 2.39
C TYR A 95 -16.09 -1.07 1.75
N GLY A 96 -16.51 -2.24 2.23
CA GLY A 96 -17.52 -3.06 1.56
C GLY A 96 -16.93 -4.10 0.58
N ILE A 97 -15.63 -4.03 0.30
CA ILE A 97 -14.89 -4.97 -0.54
C ILE A 97 -13.41 -5.04 -0.15
N ALA A 98 -12.77 -6.19 -0.40
CA ALA A 98 -11.36 -6.44 -0.07
C ALA A 98 -10.38 -5.58 -0.88
N ASN A 99 -10.72 -5.28 -2.14
CA ASN A 99 -9.90 -4.50 -3.06
C ASN A 99 -10.73 -3.31 -3.58
N PRO A 100 -10.90 -2.24 -2.78
CA PRO A 100 -11.69 -1.09 -3.20
C PRO A 100 -11.01 -0.38 -4.36
N THR A 101 -11.78 -0.03 -5.39
CA THR A 101 -11.28 0.79 -6.48
C THR A 101 -11.03 2.22 -6.00
N VAL A 102 -9.94 2.82 -6.49
CA VAL A 102 -9.65 4.24 -6.34
C VAL A 102 -9.94 4.92 -7.67
N ASN A 103 -10.90 5.85 -7.68
CA ASN A 103 -11.32 6.55 -8.88
C ASN A 103 -11.14 8.06 -8.71
N ALA A 104 -10.09 8.60 -9.33
CA ALA A 104 -9.67 9.99 -9.19
C ALA A 104 -10.51 10.98 -10.02
N VAL A 105 -11.84 10.85 -9.94
CA VAL A 105 -12.81 11.69 -10.64
C VAL A 105 -13.80 12.27 -9.63
N SER A 106 -14.54 13.30 -10.04
CA SER A 106 -15.64 13.81 -9.21
C SER A 106 -16.62 12.69 -8.87
N ALA A 107 -17.08 12.65 -7.61
CA ALA A 107 -18.08 11.68 -7.15
C ALA A 107 -19.42 11.79 -7.90
N GLY A 108 -19.65 12.88 -8.64
CA GLY A 108 -20.85 13.06 -9.45
C GLY A 108 -22.12 13.23 -8.62
N GLU A 109 -22.02 13.81 -7.43
CA GLU A 109 -23.19 14.16 -6.61
C GLU A 109 -24.11 15.12 -7.41
N PRO A 110 -25.41 14.82 -7.54
CA PRO A 110 -26.36 15.72 -8.19
C PRO A 110 -26.57 16.97 -7.34
N GLY A 111 -27.09 18.05 -7.93
CA GLY A 111 -27.38 19.27 -7.17
C GLY A 111 -28.39 19.03 -6.04
N TYR A 112 -28.34 19.85 -4.99
CA TYR A 112 -29.15 19.71 -3.76
C TYR A 112 -30.64 19.46 -4.02
N THR A 113 -31.23 20.12 -5.02
CA THR A 113 -32.66 20.00 -5.38
C THR A 113 -33.01 18.62 -5.93
N ALA A 114 -32.07 17.95 -6.59
CA ALA A 114 -32.19 16.58 -7.09
C ALA A 114 -31.79 15.52 -6.04
N GLN A 115 -31.38 15.95 -4.84
CA GLN A 115 -31.08 15.09 -3.68
C GLN A 115 -32.26 15.02 -2.66
N THR A 116 -33.50 15.29 -3.10
CA THR A 116 -34.71 15.41 -2.24
C THR A 116 -35.32 14.04 -1.78
N PRO A 117 -36.19 14.02 -0.75
CA PRO A 117 -36.44 12.91 0.21
C PRO A 117 -36.80 11.49 -0.22
N SER A 118 -36.87 11.10 -1.51
CA SER A 118 -37.11 9.69 -1.92
C SER A 118 -35.98 8.73 -1.56
N GLN A 119 -35.12 9.19 -0.66
CA GLN A 119 -33.74 8.83 -0.44
C GLN A 119 -33.37 8.87 1.06
N PHE A 120 -34.28 9.31 1.95
CA PHE A 120 -34.18 8.98 3.37
C PHE A 120 -34.46 7.47 3.53
N GLY A 121 -33.40 6.69 3.37
CA GLY A 121 -33.45 5.24 3.28
C GLY A 121 -33.18 4.73 1.85
N GLY A 122 -32.50 3.59 1.79
CA GLY A 122 -32.08 2.93 0.56
C GLY A 122 -30.85 2.06 0.82
N THR A 123 -30.66 1.03 0.02
CA THR A 123 -29.43 0.22 0.06
C THR A 123 -28.41 0.84 -0.89
N ASN A 124 -27.15 0.97 -0.45
CA ASN A 124 -26.04 1.34 -1.34
C ASN A 124 -26.13 0.53 -2.64
N PRO A 125 -26.17 1.16 -3.83
CA PRO A 125 -26.23 0.47 -5.11
C PRO A 125 -24.96 -0.35 -5.40
N ASN A 126 -23.94 -0.29 -4.53
CA ASN A 126 -22.68 -1.04 -4.64
C ASN A 126 -22.01 -0.84 -6.00
N LEU A 127 -22.01 0.42 -6.46
CA LEU A 127 -21.38 0.77 -7.72
C LEU A 127 -19.85 0.61 -7.60
N PRO A 128 -19.23 -0.22 -8.45
CA PRO A 128 -17.83 -0.62 -8.29
C PRO A 128 -16.83 0.51 -8.53
N ASP A 129 -17.26 1.66 -9.05
CA ASP A 129 -16.47 2.87 -9.30
C ASP A 129 -16.55 3.90 -8.16
N ARG A 130 -17.18 3.53 -7.03
CA ARG A 130 -17.59 4.45 -5.97
C ARG A 130 -17.10 4.10 -4.56
N TYR A 131 -16.06 3.30 -4.43
CA TYR A 131 -15.51 3.00 -3.09
C TYR A 131 -14.70 4.18 -2.55
N ILE A 132 -13.61 4.52 -3.22
CA ILE A 132 -12.75 5.66 -2.92
C ILE A 132 -12.75 6.57 -4.14
N VAL A 133 -13.33 7.76 -4.02
CA VAL A 133 -13.51 8.70 -5.14
C VAL A 133 -13.03 10.10 -4.81
N GLY A 134 -13.11 11.00 -5.79
CA GLY A 134 -12.71 12.38 -5.68
C GLY A 134 -11.43 12.65 -6.46
N THR A 135 -11.33 13.84 -7.05
CA THR A 135 -10.21 14.24 -7.91
C THR A 135 -8.86 14.31 -7.18
N GLN A 136 -8.82 14.13 -5.86
CA GLN A 136 -7.60 14.06 -5.05
C GLN A 136 -7.35 12.67 -4.40
N ALA A 137 -8.15 11.66 -4.75
CA ALA A 137 -8.07 10.32 -4.16
C ALA A 137 -6.77 9.54 -4.44
N VAL A 138 -5.94 9.98 -5.41
CA VAL A 138 -4.68 9.31 -5.79
C VAL A 138 -3.62 9.26 -4.67
N SER A 139 -3.79 10.06 -3.61
CA SER A 139 -2.78 10.23 -2.55
C SER A 139 -3.13 9.53 -1.23
N ILE A 140 -4.20 8.74 -1.17
CA ILE A 140 -4.67 8.12 0.08
C ILE A 140 -3.84 6.89 0.50
N PRO A 141 -3.32 6.83 1.74
CA PRO A 141 -2.56 5.69 2.26
C PRO A 141 -3.48 4.60 2.84
N TYR A 142 -4.42 4.08 2.03
CA TYR A 142 -5.46 3.14 2.49
C TYR A 142 -5.05 1.67 2.52
N SER A 143 -3.93 1.32 1.89
CA SER A 143 -3.55 -0.08 1.73
C SER A 143 -2.81 -0.61 2.96
N PRO A 144 -3.09 -1.84 3.40
CA PRO A 144 -4.18 -2.72 2.93
C PRO A 144 -5.58 -2.26 3.38
N ALA A 145 -6.61 -2.61 2.61
CA ALA A 145 -7.99 -2.67 3.11
C ALA A 145 -8.24 -4.01 3.83
N LEU A 146 -9.28 -4.09 4.65
CA LEU A 146 -9.72 -5.35 5.24
C LEU A 146 -10.24 -6.32 4.19
N LYS A 147 -9.94 -7.62 4.32
CA LYS A 147 -10.45 -8.65 3.40
C LYS A 147 -11.94 -8.96 3.58
N ALA A 148 -12.47 -8.71 4.78
CA ALA A 148 -13.86 -8.94 5.13
C ALA A 148 -14.35 -7.88 6.13
N GLY A 149 -15.63 -7.54 6.02
CA GLY A 149 -16.34 -6.66 6.96
C GLY A 149 -16.94 -7.38 8.15
N THR A 150 -16.45 -8.58 8.47
CA THR A 150 -16.97 -9.35 9.60
C THR A 150 -16.62 -8.64 10.90
N ASP A 151 -17.65 -8.23 11.61
CA ASP A 151 -17.54 -7.74 12.98
C ASP A 151 -17.61 -8.94 13.93
N LEU A 152 -16.56 -9.16 14.71
CA LEU A 152 -16.47 -10.31 15.63
C LEU A 152 -17.03 -10.02 17.02
N ASN A 153 -17.51 -8.80 17.28
CA ASN A 153 -18.00 -8.40 18.59
C ASN A 153 -19.32 -7.62 18.46
N GLU A 154 -20.22 -7.77 19.42
CA GLU A 154 -21.48 -7.02 19.50
C GLU A 154 -21.34 -5.64 20.17
N SER A 155 -20.13 -5.27 20.59
CA SER A 155 -19.83 -3.97 21.18
C SER A 155 -20.06 -2.83 20.18
N ILE A 156 -20.40 -1.63 20.67
CA ILE A 156 -20.56 -0.45 19.81
C ILE A 156 -19.26 -0.18 19.05
N GLY A 157 -19.38 0.09 17.75
CA GLY A 157 -18.23 0.25 16.86
C GLY A 157 -18.00 -1.00 16.03
N PHE A 158 -16.85 -1.07 15.38
CA PHE A 158 -16.46 -2.17 14.50
C PHE A 158 -15.26 -2.89 15.09
N GLN A 159 -15.35 -4.21 15.27
CA GLN A 159 -14.28 -5.05 15.81
C GLN A 159 -13.85 -6.10 14.76
N PRO A 160 -12.93 -5.74 13.83
CA PRO A 160 -12.46 -6.68 12.84
C PRO A 160 -11.71 -7.84 13.50
N GLY A 161 -11.73 -9.01 12.85
CA GLY A 161 -10.96 -10.14 13.34
C GLY A 161 -9.46 -9.84 13.44
N PRO A 162 -8.74 -10.48 14.38
CA PRO A 162 -7.32 -10.22 14.63
C PRO A 162 -6.40 -10.45 13.41
N SER A 163 -6.86 -11.23 12.42
CA SER A 163 -6.17 -11.47 11.14
C SER A 163 -6.82 -10.76 9.94
N ALA A 164 -7.82 -9.92 10.17
CA ALA A 164 -8.57 -9.28 9.10
C ALA A 164 -7.76 -8.19 8.37
N CYS A 165 -6.76 -7.60 9.05
CA CYS A 165 -5.81 -6.64 8.49
C CYS A 165 -4.34 -7.02 8.68
N THR A 166 -3.97 -8.18 8.21
CA THR A 166 -2.56 -8.58 8.23
C THR A 166 -2.13 -8.83 6.80
N PRO A 167 -1.61 -7.79 6.14
CA PRO A 167 -1.33 -7.85 4.72
C PRO A 167 -0.09 -8.67 4.42
N VAL A 168 0.65 -9.11 5.43
CA VAL A 168 1.76 -10.05 5.28
C VAL A 168 1.44 -11.30 6.09
N VAL A 169 1.45 -12.45 5.45
CA VAL A 169 1.05 -13.72 6.05
C VAL A 169 2.14 -14.75 5.79
N ASN A 170 2.65 -15.40 6.85
CA ASN A 170 3.35 -16.67 6.66
C ASN A 170 2.29 -17.77 6.56
N VAL A 171 2.02 -18.23 5.34
CA VAL A 171 0.89 -19.15 5.06
C VAL A 171 1.12 -20.54 5.63
N ASN A 172 2.39 -20.95 5.80
CA ASN A 172 2.74 -22.24 6.42
C ASN A 172 2.50 -22.23 7.93
N ARG A 173 2.62 -21.07 8.58
CA ARG A 173 2.52 -20.92 10.03
C ARG A 173 1.18 -20.37 10.51
N SER A 174 0.36 -19.87 9.59
CA SER A 174 -0.84 -19.08 9.93
C SER A 174 -0.50 -17.94 10.90
N THR A 175 0.65 -17.31 10.70
CA THR A 175 1.07 -16.11 11.42
C THR A 175 0.95 -14.88 10.52
N TYR A 176 0.67 -13.75 11.15
CA TYR A 176 0.06 -12.61 10.51
C TYR A 176 0.76 -11.33 10.95
N PHE A 177 1.15 -10.48 10.01
CA PHE A 177 2.01 -9.32 10.25
C PHE A 177 1.54 -8.10 9.46
N THR A 178 1.91 -6.92 9.95
CA THR A 178 1.64 -5.62 9.32
C THR A 178 2.71 -5.20 8.33
N ILE A 179 3.94 -5.68 8.51
CA ILE A 179 5.12 -5.34 7.69
C ILE A 179 5.90 -6.60 7.30
N ILE A 180 6.62 -6.55 6.19
CA ILE A 180 7.34 -7.69 5.61
C ILE A 180 8.47 -8.13 6.53
N GLN A 181 9.24 -7.19 7.07
CA GLN A 181 10.40 -7.52 7.89
C GLN A 181 9.99 -8.24 9.19
N ALA A 182 8.83 -7.92 9.76
CA ALA A 182 8.32 -8.60 10.96
C ALA A 182 8.02 -10.08 10.68
N ALA A 183 7.41 -10.38 9.51
CA ALA A 183 7.13 -11.74 9.10
C ALA A 183 8.41 -12.57 8.89
N ILE A 184 9.46 -11.96 8.32
CA ILE A 184 10.76 -12.61 8.15
C ILE A 184 11.43 -12.82 9.51
N ASN A 185 11.39 -11.82 10.40
CA ASN A 185 12.04 -11.86 11.71
C ASN A 185 11.38 -12.84 12.67
N ASP A 186 10.10 -13.14 12.48
CA ASP A 186 9.34 -14.04 13.34
C ASP A 186 10.06 -15.38 13.56
N ALA A 187 10.13 -15.82 14.81
CA ALA A 187 10.88 -17.01 15.18
C ALA A 187 10.27 -18.30 14.60
N ALA A 188 8.95 -18.32 14.33
CA ALA A 188 8.29 -19.46 13.73
C ALA A 188 8.49 -19.53 12.21
N THR A 189 8.85 -18.42 11.55
CA THR A 189 9.29 -18.40 10.15
C THR A 189 10.63 -19.10 10.01
N VAL A 190 10.67 -20.19 9.24
CA VAL A 190 11.87 -21.00 8.99
C VAL A 190 12.06 -21.29 7.49
N ALA A 191 13.16 -21.96 7.15
CA ALA A 191 13.45 -22.34 5.77
C ALA A 191 12.31 -23.16 5.13
N GLY A 192 11.98 -22.86 3.88
CA GLY A 192 10.89 -23.46 3.12
C GLY A 192 9.52 -22.80 3.31
N ASP A 193 9.36 -21.90 4.28
CA ASP A 193 8.10 -21.18 4.46
C ASP A 193 7.84 -20.18 3.31
N VAL A 194 6.56 -19.86 3.12
CA VAL A 194 6.05 -18.89 2.15
C VAL A 194 5.45 -17.71 2.91
N ILE A 195 5.98 -16.53 2.66
CA ILE A 195 5.42 -15.25 3.10
C ILE A 195 4.68 -14.63 1.91
N GLU A 196 3.36 -14.52 2.03
CA GLU A 196 2.49 -13.87 1.07
C GLU A 196 2.20 -12.42 1.48
N VAL A 197 2.34 -11.50 0.53
CA VAL A 197 2.21 -10.06 0.68
C VAL A 197 1.01 -9.58 -0.15
N ALA A 198 0.03 -8.99 0.51
CA ALA A 198 -1.14 -8.39 -0.12
C ALA A 198 -0.75 -7.15 -0.96
N GLU A 199 -1.68 -6.69 -1.80
CA GLU A 199 -1.47 -5.48 -2.58
C GLU A 199 -1.32 -4.26 -1.64
N GLY A 200 -0.39 -3.36 -1.96
CA GLY A 200 -0.07 -2.20 -1.13
C GLY A 200 1.36 -1.73 -1.28
N ILE A 201 1.68 -0.59 -0.66
CA ILE A 201 3.03 -0.02 -0.64
C ILE A 201 3.61 -0.26 0.75
N TYR A 202 4.72 -0.99 0.80
CA TYR A 202 5.47 -1.33 1.99
C TYR A 202 6.74 -0.49 2.03
N SER A 203 6.70 0.57 2.85
CA SER A 203 7.82 1.50 2.99
C SER A 203 8.92 0.91 3.88
N GLU A 204 9.67 -0.07 3.37
CA GLU A 204 10.63 -0.89 4.14
C GLU A 204 11.95 -1.11 3.39
N HIS A 205 13.03 -1.28 4.16
CA HIS A 205 14.20 -2.03 3.71
C HIS A 205 14.01 -3.49 4.15
N VAL A 206 14.01 -4.43 3.21
CA VAL A 206 13.74 -5.84 3.49
C VAL A 206 15.04 -6.65 3.45
N LEU A 207 15.40 -7.22 4.59
CA LEU A 207 16.50 -8.17 4.76
C LEU A 207 15.94 -9.60 4.80
N ILE A 208 16.24 -10.39 3.76
CA ILE A 208 15.92 -11.81 3.70
C ILE A 208 17.11 -12.62 4.17
N ASN A 209 17.02 -13.13 5.40
CA ASN A 209 18.06 -13.92 6.07
C ASN A 209 17.66 -15.39 6.32
N LYS A 210 16.51 -15.81 5.78
CA LYS A 210 15.99 -17.18 5.84
C LYS A 210 15.66 -17.66 4.42
N ALA A 211 15.90 -18.93 4.14
CA ALA A 211 15.63 -19.55 2.84
C ALA A 211 14.12 -19.74 2.63
N ILE A 212 13.42 -18.66 2.24
CA ILE A 212 11.96 -18.61 2.13
C ILE A 212 11.52 -18.25 0.72
N THR A 213 10.23 -18.42 0.45
CA THR A 213 9.56 -17.72 -0.66
C THR A 213 8.91 -16.45 -0.12
N LEU A 214 9.29 -15.28 -0.63
CA LEU A 214 8.59 -14.02 -0.41
C LEU A 214 7.81 -13.68 -1.69
N GLN A 215 6.48 -13.72 -1.62
CA GLN A 215 5.61 -13.55 -2.78
C GLN A 215 4.57 -12.45 -2.57
N GLY A 216 4.31 -11.65 -3.60
CA GLY A 216 3.11 -10.84 -3.68
C GLY A 216 1.92 -11.65 -4.19
N VAL A 217 0.71 -11.31 -3.76
CA VAL A 217 -0.53 -11.80 -4.39
C VAL A 217 -0.60 -11.38 -5.87
N SER A 218 -0.01 -10.22 -6.17
CA SER A 218 0.21 -9.67 -7.50
C SER A 218 1.36 -8.64 -7.42
N THR A 219 1.83 -8.16 -8.57
CA THR A 219 2.84 -7.09 -8.62
C THR A 219 2.35 -5.75 -8.04
N ALA A 220 1.08 -5.62 -7.65
CA ALA A 220 0.58 -4.50 -6.86
C ALA A 220 1.02 -4.54 -5.38
N ALA A 221 1.69 -5.60 -4.94
CA ALA A 221 2.49 -5.61 -3.71
C ALA A 221 3.86 -4.94 -3.98
N ILE A 222 4.04 -3.71 -3.48
CA ILE A 222 5.16 -2.83 -3.80
C ILE A 222 6.07 -2.70 -2.57
N ILE A 223 7.29 -3.22 -2.65
CA ILE A 223 8.35 -2.91 -1.67
C ILE A 223 9.04 -1.63 -2.13
N LYS A 224 8.89 -0.57 -1.35
CA LYS A 224 9.45 0.75 -1.63
C LYS A 224 10.38 1.14 -0.50
N ALA A 225 11.69 1.10 -0.73
CA ALA A 225 12.63 1.59 0.28
C ALA A 225 12.35 3.07 0.59
N PRO A 226 12.38 3.49 1.88
CA PRO A 226 12.35 4.91 2.24
C PRO A 226 13.48 5.70 1.56
N TYR A 227 13.28 7.01 1.40
CA TYR A 227 14.33 7.88 0.89
C TYR A 227 15.47 7.90 1.90
N SER A 228 16.68 7.69 1.43
CA SER A 228 17.87 7.91 2.25
C SER A 228 18.92 8.67 1.47
N SER A 229 19.59 9.60 2.13
CA SER A 229 20.80 10.27 1.65
C SER A 229 21.98 10.06 2.60
N ASP A 230 21.87 9.08 3.51
CA ASP A 230 22.98 8.69 4.37
C ASP A 230 23.94 7.77 3.59
N ASN A 231 25.25 7.84 3.84
CA ASN A 231 26.23 7.03 3.11
C ASN A 231 26.21 5.53 3.52
N SER A 232 25.03 4.97 3.81
CA SER A 232 24.85 3.62 4.39
C SER A 232 24.78 2.48 3.36
N ASN A 233 24.81 2.77 2.05
CA ASN A 233 24.71 1.76 0.97
C ASN A 233 23.50 0.81 1.14
N GLN A 234 22.34 1.37 1.52
CA GLN A 234 21.09 0.62 1.67
C GLN A 234 20.60 -0.02 0.36
N ASN A 235 19.73 -1.02 0.50
CA ASN A 235 19.06 -1.72 -0.59
C ASN A 235 17.56 -1.76 -0.31
N THR A 236 16.72 -1.88 -1.33
CA THR A 236 15.29 -2.14 -1.11
C THR A 236 15.08 -3.57 -0.60
N VAL A 237 15.64 -4.55 -1.30
CA VAL A 237 15.68 -5.94 -0.87
C VAL A 237 17.14 -6.41 -0.83
N LEU A 238 17.59 -6.83 0.34
CA LEU A 238 18.90 -7.45 0.55
C LEU A 238 18.71 -8.93 0.94
N ILE A 239 19.23 -9.82 0.09
CA ILE A 239 19.20 -11.26 0.32
C ILE A 239 20.57 -11.70 0.84
N VAL A 240 20.61 -12.22 2.08
CA VAL A 240 21.84 -12.64 2.75
C VAL A 240 21.96 -14.15 2.94
N THR A 241 21.05 -14.92 2.35
CA THR A 241 21.06 -16.39 2.33
C THR A 241 20.77 -16.91 0.93
N GLY A 242 21.17 -18.16 0.63
CA GLY A 242 20.77 -18.85 -0.60
C GLY A 242 19.36 -19.43 -0.50
N ASP A 243 18.92 -20.08 -1.58
CA ASP A 243 17.64 -20.80 -1.66
C ASP A 243 16.42 -19.91 -1.38
N VAL A 244 16.45 -18.68 -1.92
CA VAL A 244 15.37 -17.68 -1.77
C VAL A 244 14.62 -17.54 -3.08
N ILE A 245 13.29 -17.51 -2.99
CA ILE A 245 12.41 -17.17 -4.12
C ILE A 245 11.75 -15.82 -3.83
N LEU A 246 11.94 -14.85 -4.72
CA LEU A 246 11.25 -13.56 -4.70
C LEU A 246 10.29 -13.52 -5.88
N LYS A 247 8.98 -13.40 -5.63
CA LYS A 247 7.96 -13.61 -6.66
C LYS A 247 6.83 -12.58 -6.68
N ASN A 248 6.36 -12.19 -7.86
CA ASN A 248 5.16 -11.37 -8.06
C ASN A 248 5.14 -10.06 -7.23
N LEU A 249 6.26 -9.36 -7.15
CA LEU A 249 6.39 -8.11 -6.38
C LEU A 249 6.84 -6.98 -7.31
N THR A 250 6.46 -5.75 -6.97
CA THR A 250 7.15 -4.56 -7.49
C THR A 250 8.22 -4.11 -6.50
N ILE A 251 9.44 -3.89 -6.97
CA ILE A 251 10.59 -3.44 -6.17
C ILE A 251 11.04 -2.08 -6.65
N THR A 252 11.01 -1.10 -5.76
CA THR A 252 11.38 0.30 -6.06
C THR A 252 11.93 1.00 -4.82
N ARG A 253 12.20 2.29 -4.92
CA ARG A 253 12.67 3.13 -3.82
C ARG A 253 11.99 4.49 -3.87
N ASP A 254 11.98 5.19 -2.75
CA ASP A 254 11.79 6.63 -2.77
C ASP A 254 13.11 7.32 -3.17
N TYR A 255 13.02 8.14 -4.20
CA TYR A 255 14.13 8.88 -4.79
C TYR A 255 13.87 10.39 -4.80
N GLY A 256 12.85 10.84 -4.07
CA GLY A 256 12.41 12.23 -4.05
C GLY A 256 11.70 12.65 -5.34
N SER A 257 11.51 13.96 -5.49
CA SER A 257 10.77 14.60 -6.59
C SER A 257 11.66 15.42 -7.52
N THR A 258 12.95 15.60 -7.22
CA THR A 258 13.88 16.36 -8.06
C THR A 258 15.05 15.50 -8.55
N ILE A 259 15.73 15.98 -9.60
CA ILE A 259 16.95 15.33 -10.09
C ILE A 259 18.06 15.38 -9.05
N GLU A 260 18.14 16.42 -8.22
CA GLU A 260 19.12 16.46 -7.13
C GLU A 260 18.84 15.37 -6.09
N GLN A 261 17.56 15.18 -5.72
CA GLN A 261 17.17 14.12 -4.78
C GLN A 261 17.39 12.72 -5.36
N TRP A 262 17.11 12.53 -6.65
CA TRP A 262 17.40 11.28 -7.34
C TRP A 262 18.88 10.92 -7.24
N ASN A 263 19.74 11.91 -7.51
CA ASN A 263 21.19 11.80 -7.45
C ASN A 263 21.71 11.68 -6.01
N ALA A 264 21.08 12.31 -5.03
CA ALA A 264 21.49 12.27 -3.63
C ALA A 264 21.05 10.98 -2.92
N CYS A 265 19.98 10.33 -3.37
CA CYS A 265 19.47 9.14 -2.71
C CYS A 265 20.47 7.97 -2.80
N THR A 266 20.82 7.39 -1.66
CA THR A 266 21.87 6.39 -1.46
C THR A 266 21.36 4.96 -1.40
N VAL A 267 20.04 4.75 -1.52
CA VAL A 267 19.48 3.41 -1.75
C VAL A 267 19.95 2.91 -3.12
N ASN A 268 20.86 1.95 -3.09
CA ASN A 268 21.73 1.65 -4.22
C ASN A 268 21.15 0.55 -5.13
N GLN A 269 20.64 -0.51 -4.54
CA GLN A 269 20.12 -1.67 -5.28
C GLN A 269 18.64 -1.87 -4.98
N GLY A 270 17.84 -2.19 -6.01
CA GLY A 270 16.48 -2.69 -5.84
C GLY A 270 16.51 -4.07 -5.21
N VAL A 271 17.16 -5.03 -5.88
CA VAL A 271 17.40 -6.37 -5.34
C VAL A 271 18.91 -6.64 -5.33
N ASN A 272 19.46 -6.98 -4.16
CA ASN A 272 20.87 -7.33 -3.97
C ASN A 272 21.01 -8.74 -3.39
N PHE A 273 21.71 -9.59 -4.12
CA PHE A 273 22.15 -10.90 -3.65
C PHE A 273 23.61 -11.12 -4.08
N ASN A 274 24.52 -10.75 -3.19
CA ASN A 274 25.95 -10.99 -3.35
C ASN A 274 26.37 -12.23 -2.57
N SER A 275 27.09 -13.14 -3.21
CA SER A 275 27.61 -14.37 -2.60
C SER A 275 26.50 -15.30 -2.11
N ARG A 276 25.45 -15.47 -2.93
CA ARG A 276 24.26 -16.29 -2.64
C ARG A 276 24.00 -17.31 -3.74
N LEU A 277 23.80 -18.56 -3.34
CA LEU A 277 23.49 -19.65 -4.25
C LEU A 277 21.98 -19.75 -4.47
N ASN A 278 21.57 -20.16 -5.67
CA ASN A 278 20.20 -20.58 -5.96
C ASN A 278 19.12 -19.55 -5.57
N VAL A 279 19.37 -18.26 -5.88
CA VAL A 279 18.36 -17.20 -5.72
C VAL A 279 17.51 -17.14 -6.98
N ARG A 280 16.18 -17.17 -6.82
CA ARG A 280 15.21 -17.12 -7.92
C ARG A 280 14.35 -15.87 -7.84
N LEU A 281 14.40 -15.06 -8.89
CA LEU A 281 13.55 -13.89 -9.11
C LEU A 281 12.52 -14.23 -10.20
N GLU A 282 11.23 -14.17 -9.86
CA GLU A 282 10.16 -14.61 -10.74
C GLU A 282 9.02 -13.59 -10.83
N GLY A 283 8.65 -13.14 -12.04
CA GLY A 283 7.46 -12.30 -12.20
C GLY A 283 7.57 -10.94 -11.52
N LEU A 284 8.79 -10.42 -11.32
CA LEU A 284 9.01 -9.15 -10.62
C LEU A 284 8.87 -7.95 -11.56
N ILE A 285 8.44 -6.81 -11.03
CA ILE A 285 8.67 -5.50 -11.66
C ILE A 285 9.74 -4.78 -10.84
N VAL A 286 10.93 -4.58 -11.39
CA VAL A 286 12.03 -3.88 -10.71
C VAL A 286 12.25 -2.54 -11.39
N LYS A 287 11.89 -1.45 -10.72
CA LYS A 287 11.86 -0.12 -11.34
C LYS A 287 12.32 1.03 -10.46
N ASP A 288 12.82 2.07 -11.12
CA ASP A 288 13.19 3.35 -10.54
C ASP A 288 14.31 3.24 -9.47
N ASN A 289 15.15 2.20 -9.54
CA ASN A 289 16.30 2.01 -8.66
C ASN A 289 17.58 2.57 -9.28
N ARG A 290 18.61 2.85 -8.45
CA ARG A 290 19.96 3.14 -8.96
C ARG A 290 20.50 1.94 -9.74
N ASN A 291 20.48 0.77 -9.14
CA ASN A 291 20.66 -0.49 -9.83
C ASN A 291 19.42 -1.34 -9.58
N GLY A 292 18.78 -1.87 -10.63
CA GLY A 292 17.59 -2.70 -10.49
C GLY A 292 17.93 -3.99 -9.76
N ILE A 293 18.71 -4.86 -10.41
CA ILE A 293 19.12 -6.15 -9.86
C ILE A 293 20.64 -6.23 -9.83
N TYR A 294 21.20 -6.55 -8.66
CA TYR A 294 22.63 -6.78 -8.46
C TYR A 294 22.88 -8.22 -8.02
N CYS A 295 23.54 -8.95 -8.92
CA CYS A 295 23.93 -10.34 -8.79
C CYS A 295 25.45 -10.41 -8.85
N ALA A 296 26.08 -10.79 -7.74
CA ALA A 296 27.53 -10.85 -7.65
C ALA A 296 27.97 -12.14 -6.97
N ASN A 297 28.94 -12.86 -7.55
CA ASN A 297 29.46 -14.10 -6.97
C ASN A 297 28.34 -15.09 -6.57
N SER A 298 27.30 -15.21 -7.40
CA SER A 298 26.03 -15.86 -7.06
C SER A 298 25.63 -16.85 -8.14
N GLN A 299 26.01 -18.11 -7.92
CA GLN A 299 25.81 -19.22 -8.85
C GLN A 299 24.37 -19.74 -8.81
N ASP A 300 23.96 -20.35 -9.92
CA ASP A 300 22.65 -20.99 -10.13
C ASP A 300 21.45 -20.04 -9.89
N ALA A 301 21.68 -18.73 -10.00
CA ALA A 301 20.60 -17.74 -9.91
C ALA A 301 19.63 -17.89 -11.09
N THR A 302 18.35 -17.67 -10.86
CA THR A 302 17.34 -17.66 -11.93
C THR A 302 16.61 -16.32 -11.94
N ILE A 303 16.50 -15.69 -13.11
CA ILE A 303 15.72 -14.47 -13.34
C ILE A 303 14.73 -14.77 -14.47
N ILE A 304 13.45 -14.83 -14.17
CA ILE A 304 12.43 -15.27 -15.13
C ILE A 304 11.14 -14.48 -15.06
N ASN A 305 10.55 -14.16 -16.21
CA ASN A 305 9.28 -13.42 -16.31
C ASN A 305 9.31 -12.04 -15.64
N CYS A 306 10.49 -11.45 -15.46
CA CYS A 306 10.65 -10.16 -14.80
C CYS A 306 10.62 -9.01 -15.80
N VAL A 307 10.12 -7.85 -15.36
CA VAL A 307 10.26 -6.56 -16.04
C VAL A 307 11.25 -5.71 -15.24
N VAL A 308 12.35 -5.30 -15.86
CA VAL A 308 13.38 -4.45 -15.25
C VAL A 308 13.50 -3.16 -16.04
N GLU A 309 12.97 -2.07 -15.49
CA GLU A 309 12.79 -0.82 -16.23
C GLU A 309 13.07 0.45 -15.45
N ASN A 310 13.46 1.52 -16.16
CA ASN A 310 13.68 2.86 -15.58
C ASN A 310 14.68 2.88 -14.41
N ASN A 311 15.55 1.89 -14.30
CA ASN A 311 16.65 1.92 -13.35
C ASN A 311 17.85 2.61 -13.99
N ARG A 312 18.78 3.15 -13.19
CA ARG A 312 20.03 3.65 -13.78
C ARG A 312 20.81 2.49 -14.41
N THR A 313 21.22 1.50 -13.62
CA THR A 313 21.62 0.19 -14.16
C THR A 313 20.45 -0.78 -14.08
N GLY A 314 20.06 -1.42 -15.17
CA GLY A 314 18.97 -2.41 -15.15
C GLY A 314 19.34 -3.64 -14.32
N ILE A 315 20.27 -4.44 -14.83
CA ILE A 315 20.79 -5.64 -14.17
C ILE A 315 22.32 -5.60 -14.23
N GLN A 316 22.96 -5.87 -13.11
CA GLN A 316 24.41 -5.92 -12.99
C GLN A 316 24.84 -7.32 -12.52
N PHE A 317 25.57 -8.01 -13.40
CA PHE A 317 26.26 -9.27 -13.08
C PHE A 317 27.74 -9.00 -12.84
N THR A 318 28.30 -9.48 -11.74
CA THR A 318 29.73 -9.38 -11.45
C THR A 318 30.29 -10.66 -10.85
N HIS A 319 31.58 -10.92 -11.05
CA HIS A 319 32.27 -12.12 -10.55
C HIS A 319 31.63 -13.41 -11.07
N ASP A 320 31.73 -14.51 -10.32
CA ASP A 320 31.20 -15.80 -10.73
C ASP A 320 29.66 -15.84 -10.61
N VAL A 321 28.98 -15.99 -11.75
CA VAL A 321 27.53 -16.20 -11.84
C VAL A 321 27.23 -17.46 -12.66
N SER A 322 28.12 -18.45 -12.59
CA SER A 322 27.93 -19.73 -13.29
C SER A 322 26.59 -20.37 -12.95
N GLY A 323 25.97 -21.01 -13.94
CA GLY A 323 24.63 -21.58 -13.80
C GLY A 323 23.47 -20.57 -13.87
N LEU A 324 23.74 -19.27 -14.03
CA LEU A 324 22.69 -18.25 -14.19
C LEU A 324 21.74 -18.58 -15.35
N ALA A 325 20.45 -18.64 -15.04
CA ALA A 325 19.37 -18.78 -16.01
C ALA A 325 18.54 -17.49 -16.09
N MET A 326 18.62 -16.77 -17.21
CA MET A 326 17.84 -15.55 -17.45
C MET A 326 16.94 -15.72 -18.68
N THR A 327 15.63 -15.92 -18.49
CA THR A 327 14.68 -16.22 -19.58
C THR A 327 13.38 -15.44 -19.47
N HIS A 328 12.73 -15.13 -20.59
CA HIS A 328 11.40 -14.48 -20.62
C HIS A 328 11.31 -13.13 -19.87
N ASN A 329 12.41 -12.37 -19.81
CA ASN A 329 12.43 -11.07 -19.14
C ASN A 329 12.29 -9.92 -20.14
N ILE A 330 11.73 -8.80 -19.68
CA ILE A 330 11.74 -7.51 -20.38
C ILE A 330 12.73 -6.60 -19.65
N VAL A 331 13.77 -6.12 -20.34
CA VAL A 331 14.71 -5.13 -19.81
C VAL A 331 14.69 -3.91 -20.72
N ARG A 332 14.18 -2.77 -20.24
CA ARG A 332 13.93 -1.59 -21.08
C ARG A 332 14.13 -0.28 -20.32
N ASN A 333 14.39 0.82 -21.04
CA ASN A 333 14.43 2.18 -20.47
C ASN A 333 15.39 2.39 -19.28
N ASN A 334 16.39 1.52 -19.12
CA ASN A 334 17.44 1.72 -18.12
C ASN A 334 18.53 2.64 -18.69
N PHE A 335 19.19 3.46 -17.86
CA PHE A 335 20.09 4.55 -18.31
C PHE A 335 21.32 4.74 -17.40
N THR A 336 22.53 4.78 -17.96
CA THR A 336 23.75 4.92 -17.14
C THR A 336 24.21 6.36 -16.92
#